data_AF-A0A645HAE1-F1
#
_entry.id   AF-A0A645HAE1-F1
#
_cell.length_a   1.000
_cell.length_b   1.000
_cell.length_c   1.000
_cell.angle_alpha   90.00
_cell.angle_beta   90.00
_cell.angle_gamma   90.00
#
_symmetry.space_group_name_H-M   'P 1'
#
loop_
_entity.id
_entity.type
_entity.pdbx_description
1 polymer ?
#
loop_
_entity_poly.entity_id
_entity_poly.type
_entity_poly.pdbx_seq_one_letter_code
_entity_poly.pdbx_strand_id
1 'polypeptide(L)' 'MLLIDEPEISLHIAWQKMFMDDLIKIADYKGIKAIVATHSPQILNGHWENQIDLGELYES' A
#
# COMPACT_ATOMS: atom_id res chain seq x y z
N MET A 1 6.88 6.65 11.93
CA MET A 1 5.90 5.62 11.55
C MET A 1 4.70 6.33 10.95
N LEU A 2 4.21 5.87 9.80
CA LEU A 2 3.10 6.45 9.04
C LEU A 2 2.01 5.38 8.88
N LEU A 3 0.75 5.74 9.12
CA LEU A 3 -0.41 4.87 8.93
C LEU A 3 -1.33 5.53 7.90
N ILE A 4 -1.76 4.78 6.90
CA ILE A 4 -2.62 5.25 5.81
C ILE A 4 -3.79 4.29 5.70
N ASP A 5 -4.99 4.85 5.62
CA ASP A 5 -6.23 4.09 5.52
C ASP A 5 -6.95 4.45 4.21
N GLU A 6 -7.34 3.43 3.46
CA GLU A 6 -8.07 3.49 2.19
C GLU A 6 -7.64 4.60 1.20
N PRO A 7 -6.33 4.69 0.84
CA PRO A 7 -5.85 5.75 -0.05
C PRO A 7 -6.52 5.73 -1.44
N GLU A 8 -7.05 4.59 -1.87
CA GLU A 8 -7.72 4.41 -3.17
C GLU A 8 -9.00 5.26 -3.33
N ILE A 9 -9.71 5.58 -2.25
CA ILE A 9 -11.00 6.30 -2.31
C ILE A 9 -10.82 7.69 -2.91
N SER A 10 -9.67 8.31 -2.65
CA SER A 10 -9.35 9.68 -3.09
C SER A 10 -8.50 9.73 -4.36
N LEU A 11 -8.12 8.58 -4.94
CA LEU A 11 -7.15 8.52 -6.04
C LEU A 11 -7.78 7.96 -7.32
N HIS A 12 -7.51 8.63 -8.44
CA HIS A 12 -7.79 8.08 -9.77
C HIS A 12 -6.90 6.84 -10.03
N ILE A 13 -7.36 5.93 -10.88
CA ILE A 13 -6.69 4.62 -11.11
C ILE A 13 -5.22 4.73 -11.53
N ALA A 14 -4.86 5.79 -12.29
CA ALA A 14 -3.48 6.05 -12.68
C ALA A 14 -2.59 6.38 -11.47
N TRP A 15 -3.12 7.10 -10.49
CA TRP A 15 -2.40 7.46 -9.27
C TRP A 15 -2.35 6.32 -8.28
N GLN A 16 -3.38 5.48 -8.21
CA GLN A 16 -3.35 4.24 -7.41
C GLN A 16 -2.14 3.38 -7.81
N LYS A 17 -1.90 3.21 -9.12
CA LYS A 17 -0.75 2.44 -9.63
C LYS A 17 0.61 3.06 -9.28
N MET A 18 0.69 4.38 -9.12
CA MET A 18 1.95 5.06 -8.79
C MET A 18 2.18 5.18 -7.28
N PHE A 19 1.12 5.04 -6.48
CA PHE A 19 1.11 5.33 -5.06
C PHE A 19 2.17 4.53 -4.28
N MET A 20 2.22 3.20 -4.47
CA MET A 20 3.14 2.34 -3.72
C MET A 20 4.60 2.64 -4.03
N ASP A 21 4.93 2.84 -5.31
CA ASP A 21 6.29 3.19 -5.75
C ASP A 21 6.77 4.49 -5.11
N ASP A 22 5.90 5.50 -5.05
CA ASP A 22 6.24 6.80 -4.47
C ASP A 22 6.29 6.73 -2.94
N LEU A 23 5.40 5.97 -2.31
CA LEU A 23 5.42 5.75 -0.87
C LEU A 23 6.70 5.04 -0.41
N ILE A 24 7.15 4.00 -1.13
CA ILE A 24 8.40 3.29 -0.85
C ILE A 24 9.60 4.24 -0.96
N LYS A 25 9.70 5.02 -2.06
CA LYS A 25 10.78 6.01 -2.22
C LYS A 25 10.84 7.01 -1.08
N ILE A 26 9.68 7.52 -0.64
CA ILE A 26 9.60 8.48 0.46
C ILE A 26 9.96 7.80 1.80
N ALA A 27 9.49 6.56 2.01
CA ALA A 27 9.78 5.77 3.18
C ALA A 27 11.30 5.54 3.33
N ASP A 28 11.97 5.14 2.25
CA ASP A 28 13.41 4.94 2.20
C ASP A 28 14.18 6.24 2.39
N TYR A 29 13.77 7.31 1.70
CA TYR A 29 14.42 8.61 1.79
C TYR A 29 14.34 9.23 3.20
N LYS A 30 13.22 9.03 3.90
CA LYS A 30 12.99 9.56 5.24
C LYS A 30 13.36 8.57 6.36
N GLY A 31 13.67 7.33 6.02
CA GLY A 31 13.89 6.25 7.00
C GLY A 31 12.65 5.98 7.86
N ILE A 32 11.44 6.07 7.28
CA ILE A 32 10.18 5.85 8.00
C ILE A 32 9.54 4.52 7.59
N LYS A 33 8.92 3.85 8.57
CA LYS A 33 8.02 2.73 8.30
C LYS A 33 6.62 3.24 7.99
N ALA A 34 6.03 2.79 6.89
CA ALA A 34 4.63 3.03 6.52
C ALA A 34 3.83 1.72 6.58
N ILE A 35 2.57 1.80 7.02
CA ILE A 35 1.58 0.72 6.95
C ILE A 35 0.36 1.28 6.23
N VAL A 36 -0.12 0.54 5.24
CA VAL A 36 -1.27 0.93 4.40
C VAL A 36 -2.34 -0.14 4.53
N ALA A 37 -3.54 0.26 4.92
CA ALA A 37 -4.74 -0.55 4.77
C ALA A 37 -5.43 -0.17 3.45
N THR A 38 -5.76 -1.16 2.63
CA THR A 38 -6.39 -0.94 1.33
C THR A 38 -7.25 -2.13 0.94
N HIS A 39 -8.35 -1.85 0.24
CA HIS A 39 -9.19 -2.81 -0.45
C HIS A 39 -8.89 -2.88 -1.95
N SER A 40 -7.94 -2.08 -2.46
CA SER A 40 -7.59 -1.99 -3.88
C SER A 40 -6.31 -2.75 -4.20
N PRO A 41 -6.38 -3.91 -4.89
CA PRO A 41 -5.18 -4.60 -5.36
C PRO A 41 -4.36 -3.76 -6.35
N GLN A 42 -4.98 -2.77 -7.00
CA GLN A 42 -4.31 -1.92 -7.97
C GLN A 42 -3.29 -0.97 -7.31
N ILE A 43 -3.44 -0.67 -6.02
CA ILE A 43 -2.47 0.12 -5.27
C ILE A 43 -1.14 -0.60 -5.10
N LEU A 44 -1.13 -1.93 -5.00
CA LEU A 44 0.10 -2.71 -4.83
C LEU A 44 1.02 -2.64 -6.04
N ASN A 45 0.49 -2.42 -7.25
CA ASN A 45 1.26 -2.29 -8.49
C ASN A 45 2.38 -3.36 -8.69
N GLY A 46 2.14 -4.61 -8.26
CA GLY A 46 3.10 -5.71 -8.39
C GLY A 46 3.99 -5.98 -7.17
N HIS A 47 3.92 -5.15 -6.13
CA HIS A 47 4.61 -5.32 -4.83
C HIS A 47 3.90 -6.34 -3.92
N TRP A 48 3.58 -7.51 -4.45
CA TRP A 48 2.83 -8.55 -3.73
C TRP A 48 3.59 -9.07 -2.50
N GLU A 49 4.91 -9.03 -2.51
CA GLU A 49 5.77 -9.40 -1.39
C GLU A 49 5.64 -8.44 -0.19
N ASN A 50 5.10 -7.24 -0.42
CA ASN A 50 4.91 -6.22 0.61
C ASN A 50 3.49 -6.20 1.18
N GLN A 51 2.68 -7.23 0.90
CA GLN A 51 1.32 -7.36 1.41
C GLN A 51 1.20 -8.42 2.49
N ILE A 52 0.20 -8.24 3.35
CA ILE A 52 -0.31 -9.27 4.23
C ILE A 52 -1.80 -9.39 3.94
N ASP A 53 -2.24 -10.54 3.45
CA ASP A 53 -3.66 -10.81 3.27
C ASP A 53 -4.28 -11.24 4.60
N LEU A 54 -5.19 -10.41 5.11
CA LEU A 54 -5.88 -10.69 6.36
C LEU A 54 -6.90 -11.83 6.20
N GLY A 55 -7.48 -12.05 5.01
CA GLY A 55 -8.42 -13.14 4.75
C GLY A 55 -7.74 -14.51 4.86
N GLU A 56 -6.61 -14.69 4.16
CA GLU A 56 -5.82 -15.93 4.24
C GLU A 56 -5.36 -16.24 5.67
N LEU A 57 -5.05 -15.21 6.47
CA LEU A 57 -4.63 -15.36 7.87
C LEU A 57 -5.71 -15.94 8.78
N TYR A 58 -7.01 -15.69 8.51
CA TYR A 58 -8.11 -16.23 9.32
C TYR A 58 -8.61 -17.60 8.84
N GLU A 59 -8.23 -18.02 7.63
CA GLU A 59 -8.56 -19.34 7.08
C GLU A 59 -7.48 -20.41 7.36
N SER A 60 -6.44 -20.05 8.13
CA SER A 60 -5.31 -20.92 8.53
C SER A 60 -5.53 -21.68 9.84
#